data_AF-A0A935NWK3-F1
#
_entry.id   AF-A0A935NWK3-F1
#
_cell.length_a   1.000
_cell.length_b   1.000
_cell.length_c   1.000
_cell.angle_alpha   90.00
_cell.angle_beta   90.00
_cell.angle_gamma   90.00
#
_symmetry.space_group_name_H-M   'P 1'
#
loop_
_entity.id
_entity.type
_entity.pdbx_description
1 polymer ?
#
loop_
_entity_poly.entity_id
_entity_poly.type
_entity_poly.pdbx_seq_one_letter_code
_entity_poly.pdbx_strand_id
1 'polypeptide(L)'
;MATIDPQELELARIRNGQPGQIRNELELTNGDVVTSMNSQLRAIGPRQVQDLLDTFPPSQRAHARLALARSSEFANMEAWNALILAMRPLLDAGGRLYLPGSGSLADNLAYTAQKGAYASLPGGAARLPTTETVTPGAVVVLDAVVLHKLQRDPAFAQTLRDSRCVLLEARGMTSGINLFNSASPEVIARRTTAIMERARALAAERKTSFEEGVDLALEQESRAALQAHAPELAQQLRVVDAATHPALSNADLARQLNGDAGMTAQELEGVLEPFPPEHRALARELLAQQAEIYSPRRLAAELEQQHTTLMAQAPGMGVPPERVYFYIPQTGKSYGMLAMAHREATGTPVERYINGPAELKARNLDKDNLLIVFDDVAGSGQSLEDSTEDVMRTNFHGKIIVSPMVSTKQAKELFTNLSKRNTDIHYQPNKMSMALKESVFHQSLTQPNQDKVNELIGDKGYASNALSLTLPYMAPDNNSSFFGWFLAPFFLANKNQLASKAKPYNFSWLAQRSSP
;
A
#
# COMPACT_ATOMS: atom_id res chain seq x y z
N MET A 1 18.26 -6.67 32.05
CA MET A 1 18.71 -5.84 30.91
C MET A 1 18.31 -6.56 29.64
N ALA A 2 17.46 -5.98 28.79
CA ALA A 2 17.12 -6.60 27.52
C ALA A 2 18.36 -6.54 26.61
N THR A 3 18.79 -7.69 26.10
CA THR A 3 19.82 -7.78 25.05
C THR A 3 19.26 -7.17 23.77
N ILE A 4 19.89 -6.11 23.27
CA ILE A 4 19.53 -5.49 21.99
C ILE A 4 19.83 -6.50 20.87
N ASP A 5 18.91 -6.65 19.93
CA ASP A 5 19.09 -7.52 18.76
C ASP A 5 20.33 -7.06 17.96
N PRO A 6 21.32 -7.93 17.68
CA PRO A 6 22.47 -7.59 16.85
C PRO A 6 22.10 -6.96 15.49
N GLN A 7 20.95 -7.35 14.91
CA GLN A 7 20.48 -6.77 13.66
C GLN A 7 20.02 -5.31 13.84
N GLU A 8 19.41 -4.97 14.97
CA GLU A 8 19.03 -3.59 15.29
C GLU A 8 20.25 -2.70 15.51
N LEU A 9 21.28 -3.22 16.19
CA LEU A 9 22.55 -2.51 16.37
C LEU A 9 23.23 -2.23 15.03
N GLU A 10 23.23 -3.21 14.12
CA GLU A 10 23.82 -3.04 12.79
C GLU A 10 23.03 -2.04 11.94
N LEU A 11 21.70 -2.11 11.93
CA LEU A 11 20.88 -1.12 11.24
C LEU A 11 21.04 0.29 11.83
N ALA A 12 21.22 0.41 13.15
CA ALA A 12 21.52 1.67 13.80
C ALA A 12 22.88 2.23 13.36
N ARG A 13 23.93 1.39 13.27
CA ARG A 13 25.24 1.78 12.72
C ARG A 13 25.12 2.30 11.29
N ILE A 14 24.32 1.63 10.46
CA ILE A 14 24.14 2.01 9.05
C ILE A 14 23.39 3.34 8.94
N ARG A 15 22.28 3.52 9.67
CA ARG A 15 21.40 4.69 9.53
C ARG A 15 21.85 5.93 10.30
N ASN A 16 22.62 5.77 11.37
CA ASN A 16 23.00 6.87 12.27
C ASN A 16 24.47 7.24 12.11
N GLY A 17 24.85 7.68 10.90
CA GLY A 17 26.16 8.30 10.67
C GLY A 17 26.34 9.58 11.49
N GLN A 18 27.60 9.98 11.75
CA GLN A 18 27.84 11.27 12.41
C GLN A 18 27.38 12.42 11.51
N PRO A 19 26.73 13.46 12.07
CA PRO A 19 26.30 14.62 11.30
C PRO A 19 27.46 15.22 10.48
N GLY A 20 27.24 15.36 9.17
CA GLY A 20 28.21 15.97 8.24
C GLY A 20 29.37 15.05 7.81
N GLN A 21 29.49 13.85 8.38
CA GLN A 21 30.47 12.85 7.95
C GLN A 21 29.96 12.10 6.71
N ILE A 22 30.85 11.91 5.73
CA ILE A 22 30.61 11.07 4.55
C ILE A 22 31.50 9.85 4.72
N ARG A 23 30.89 8.68 4.96
CA ARG A 23 31.63 7.43 5.14
C ARG A 23 32.19 6.93 3.81
N ASN A 24 33.41 6.41 3.87
CA ASN A 24 34.02 5.74 2.72
C ASN A 24 33.45 4.32 2.56
N GLU A 25 33.87 3.61 1.51
CA GLU A 25 33.33 2.27 1.18
C GLU A 25 33.69 1.17 2.19
N LEU A 26 34.75 1.36 2.99
CA LEU A 26 35.09 0.44 4.10
C LEU A 26 34.18 0.65 5.31
N GLU A 27 33.62 1.86 5.46
CA GLU A 27 32.76 2.25 6.59
C GLU A 27 31.27 2.08 6.29
N LEU A 28 30.88 2.25 5.03
CA LEU A 28 29.51 2.10 4.54
C LEU A 28 29.52 1.50 3.12
N THR A 29 29.26 0.19 3.04
CA THR A 29 29.27 -0.56 1.78
C THR A 29 27.94 -0.42 1.02
N ASN A 30 27.89 -0.79 -0.26
CA ASN A 30 26.62 -0.96 -0.97
C ASN A 30 25.73 -2.03 -0.31
N GLY A 31 26.33 -3.08 0.24
CA GLY A 31 25.62 -4.14 0.96
C GLY A 31 24.92 -3.62 2.22
N ASP A 32 25.56 -2.72 2.95
CA ASP A 32 25.00 -2.07 4.14
C ASP A 32 23.76 -1.25 3.77
N VAL A 33 23.88 -0.40 2.75
CA VAL A 33 22.78 0.47 2.29
C VAL A 33 21.60 -0.36 1.83
N VAL A 34 21.84 -1.40 1.03
CA VAL A 34 20.80 -2.33 0.57
C VAL A 34 20.15 -3.08 1.74
N THR A 35 20.92 -3.53 2.72
CA THR A 35 20.40 -4.16 3.94
C THR A 35 19.48 -3.20 4.70
N SER A 36 19.89 -1.93 4.84
CA SER A 36 19.06 -0.89 5.46
C SER A 36 17.77 -0.61 4.68
N MET A 37 17.79 -0.57 3.35
CA MET A 37 16.59 -0.35 2.53
C MET A 37 15.66 -1.57 2.56
N ASN A 38 16.18 -2.77 2.29
CA ASN A 38 15.37 -4.00 2.24
C ASN A 38 14.77 -4.36 3.61
N SER A 39 15.48 -4.08 4.73
CA SER A 39 14.90 -4.31 6.06
C SER A 39 13.62 -3.51 6.32
N GLN A 40 13.45 -2.35 5.67
CA GLN A 40 12.22 -1.56 5.78
C GLN A 40 11.01 -2.22 5.11
N LEU A 41 11.22 -3.15 4.17
CA LEU A 41 10.13 -3.92 3.56
C LEU A 41 9.46 -4.86 4.57
N ARG A 42 10.10 -5.15 5.72
CA ARG A 42 9.62 -6.15 6.69
C ARG A 42 9.28 -7.48 6.01
N ALA A 43 10.14 -7.91 5.10
CA ALA A 43 9.94 -9.15 4.35
C ALA A 43 9.97 -10.36 5.28
N ILE A 44 9.13 -11.36 5.00
CA ILE A 44 9.14 -12.63 5.73
C ILE A 44 10.10 -13.58 5.03
N GLY A 45 11.19 -13.95 5.70
CA GLY A 45 12.16 -14.89 5.17
C GLY A 45 11.72 -16.35 5.26
N PRO A 46 12.38 -17.27 4.54
CA PRO A 46 12.07 -18.70 4.59
C PRO A 46 12.13 -19.30 6.00
N ARG A 47 13.04 -18.80 6.85
CA ARG A 47 13.13 -19.21 8.25
C ARG A 47 11.90 -18.77 9.06
N GLN A 48 11.42 -17.55 8.88
CA GLN A 48 10.21 -17.08 9.56
C GLN A 48 8.96 -17.84 9.10
N VAL A 49 8.89 -18.25 7.83
CA VAL A 49 7.85 -19.19 7.36
C VAL A 49 7.95 -20.53 8.10
N GLN A 50 9.17 -21.06 8.28
CA GLN A 50 9.38 -22.29 9.04
C GLN A 50 8.94 -22.13 10.50
N ASP A 51 9.37 -21.05 11.16
CA ASP A 51 9.03 -20.75 12.55
C ASP A 51 7.50 -20.64 12.73
N LEU A 52 6.81 -19.99 11.77
CA LEU A 52 5.34 -19.92 11.72
C LEU A 52 4.71 -21.32 11.59
N LEU A 53 5.24 -22.17 10.70
CA LEU A 53 4.68 -23.52 10.51
C LEU A 53 4.99 -24.44 11.70
N ASP A 54 6.07 -24.18 12.43
CA ASP A 54 6.44 -24.93 13.62
C ASP A 54 5.53 -24.65 14.83
N THR A 55 4.75 -23.56 14.82
CA THR A 55 3.71 -23.31 15.82
C THR A 55 2.54 -24.30 15.71
N PHE A 56 2.40 -24.99 14.58
CA PHE A 56 1.37 -26.01 14.38
C PHE A 56 1.86 -27.40 14.83
N PRO A 57 0.98 -28.25 15.40
CA PRO A 57 1.32 -29.63 15.73
C PRO A 57 1.89 -30.37 14.50
N PRO A 58 2.88 -31.26 14.64
CA PRO A 58 3.52 -31.93 13.51
C PRO A 58 2.55 -32.57 12.50
N SER A 59 1.46 -33.18 12.99
CA SER A 59 0.41 -33.79 12.17
C SER A 59 -0.42 -32.79 11.34
N GLN A 60 -0.34 -31.50 11.65
CA GLN A 60 -1.11 -30.44 10.99
C GLN A 60 -0.25 -29.57 10.06
N ARG A 61 1.09 -29.67 10.11
CA ARG A 61 2.00 -28.77 9.39
C ARG A 61 1.83 -28.80 7.88
N ALA A 62 1.55 -29.97 7.29
CA ALA A 62 1.27 -30.09 5.87
C ALA A 62 -0.01 -29.34 5.47
N HIS A 63 -1.07 -29.47 6.28
CA HIS A 63 -2.32 -28.73 6.09
C HIS A 63 -2.14 -27.22 6.32
N ALA A 64 -1.34 -26.81 7.31
CA ALA A 64 -1.01 -25.40 7.54
C ALA A 64 -0.23 -24.80 6.37
N ARG A 65 0.73 -25.54 5.84
CA ARG A 65 1.50 -25.16 4.66
C ARG A 65 0.60 -24.97 3.44
N LEU A 66 -0.31 -25.91 3.17
CA LEU A 66 -1.27 -25.79 2.07
C LEU A 66 -2.23 -24.61 2.27
N ALA A 67 -2.78 -24.46 3.48
CA ALA A 67 -3.69 -23.35 3.80
C ALA A 67 -2.99 -21.98 3.65
N LEU A 68 -1.76 -21.85 4.14
CA LEU A 68 -0.95 -20.64 3.95
C LEU A 68 -0.69 -20.37 2.46
N ALA A 69 -0.32 -21.41 1.70
CA ALA A 69 -0.07 -21.30 0.27
C ALA A 69 -1.30 -20.78 -0.50
N ARG A 70 -2.46 -21.40 -0.31
CA ARG A 70 -3.71 -21.01 -0.99
C ARG A 70 -4.26 -19.67 -0.51
N SER A 71 -4.16 -19.39 0.79
CA SER A 71 -4.73 -18.15 1.34
C SER A 71 -3.91 -16.91 1.07
N SER A 72 -2.62 -17.03 0.70
CA SER A 72 -1.72 -15.89 0.49
C SER A 72 -1.50 -15.53 -0.98
N GLU A 73 -2.33 -16.04 -1.90
CA GLU A 73 -2.20 -15.80 -3.34
C GLU A 73 -2.25 -14.32 -3.73
N PHE A 74 -2.97 -13.50 -2.96
CA PHE A 74 -3.06 -12.05 -3.13
C PHE A 74 -2.32 -11.26 -2.03
N ALA A 75 -1.28 -11.85 -1.43
CA ALA A 75 -0.51 -11.24 -0.33
C ALA A 75 0.53 -10.19 -0.77
N ASN A 76 0.71 -9.94 -2.06
CA ASN A 76 1.63 -8.96 -2.61
C ASN A 76 1.00 -8.15 -3.76
N MET A 77 1.68 -7.09 -4.22
CA MET A 77 1.15 -6.21 -5.28
C MET A 77 1.14 -6.88 -6.65
N GLU A 78 2.14 -7.70 -6.98
CA GLU A 78 2.26 -8.40 -8.25
C GLU A 78 1.14 -9.44 -8.44
N ALA A 79 0.54 -9.95 -7.37
CA ALA A 79 -0.60 -10.86 -7.44
C ALA A 79 -1.81 -10.24 -8.18
N TRP A 80 -1.94 -8.91 -8.19
CA TRP A 80 -2.98 -8.23 -8.96
C TRP A 80 -2.82 -8.41 -10.47
N ASN A 81 -1.64 -8.82 -10.96
CA ASN A 81 -1.43 -9.16 -12.36
C ASN A 81 -2.39 -10.27 -12.83
N ALA A 82 -2.70 -11.25 -11.98
CA ALA A 82 -3.63 -12.33 -12.31
C ALA A 82 -5.05 -11.78 -12.60
N LEU A 83 -5.52 -10.83 -11.78
CA LEU A 83 -6.79 -10.14 -12.03
C LEU A 83 -6.75 -9.31 -13.31
N ILE A 84 -5.68 -8.56 -13.57
CA ILE A 84 -5.53 -7.78 -14.80
C ILE A 84 -5.61 -8.69 -16.03
N LEU A 85 -4.92 -9.83 -16.01
CA LEU A 85 -4.94 -10.82 -17.09
C LEU A 85 -6.31 -11.46 -17.27
N ALA A 86 -7.02 -11.77 -16.17
CA ALA A 86 -8.37 -12.33 -16.22
C ALA A 86 -9.41 -11.32 -16.76
N MET A 87 -9.26 -10.04 -16.43
CA MET A 87 -10.14 -8.97 -16.91
C MET A 87 -9.90 -8.60 -18.37
N ARG A 88 -8.65 -8.71 -18.86
CA ARG A 88 -8.24 -8.18 -20.17
C ARG A 88 -9.14 -8.65 -21.32
N PRO A 89 -9.43 -9.96 -21.53
CA PRO A 89 -10.29 -10.38 -22.63
C PRO A 89 -11.71 -9.79 -22.57
N LEU A 90 -12.20 -9.48 -21.38
CA LEU A 90 -13.51 -8.88 -21.16
C LEU A 90 -13.51 -7.39 -21.52
N LEU A 91 -12.44 -6.69 -21.14
CA LEU A 91 -12.25 -5.27 -21.46
C LEU A 91 -12.02 -5.06 -22.96
N ASP A 92 -11.24 -5.94 -23.59
CA ASP A 92 -10.97 -5.90 -25.04
C ASP A 92 -12.24 -6.19 -25.87
N ALA A 93 -13.17 -6.97 -25.32
CA ALA A 93 -14.50 -7.19 -25.90
C ALA A 93 -15.48 -6.01 -25.69
N GLY A 94 -15.01 -4.85 -25.20
CA GLY A 94 -15.80 -3.65 -24.97
C GLY A 94 -16.38 -3.53 -23.55
N GLY A 95 -16.06 -4.45 -22.65
CA GLY A 95 -16.42 -4.36 -21.23
C GLY A 95 -15.74 -3.19 -20.54
N ARG A 96 -16.28 -2.79 -19.39
CA ARG A 96 -15.74 -1.71 -18.54
C ARG A 96 -15.65 -2.16 -17.10
N LEU A 97 -14.53 -1.87 -16.44
CA LEU A 97 -14.35 -2.13 -15.01
C LEU A 97 -15.24 -1.20 -14.20
N TYR A 98 -16.16 -1.78 -13.42
CA TYR A 98 -17.02 -1.02 -12.52
C TYR A 98 -16.25 -0.53 -11.28
N LEU A 99 -16.37 0.75 -10.99
CA LEU A 99 -15.73 1.45 -9.88
C LEU A 99 -16.78 1.82 -8.82
N PRO A 100 -16.93 1.03 -7.75
CA PRO A 100 -17.93 1.30 -6.71
C PRO A 100 -17.56 2.46 -5.77
N GLY A 101 -16.31 2.95 -5.78
CA GLY A 101 -15.79 3.86 -4.77
C GLY A 101 -15.36 3.15 -3.48
N SER A 102 -15.16 3.92 -2.42
CA SER A 102 -14.72 3.44 -1.09
C SER A 102 -13.34 2.79 -1.04
N GLY A 103 -12.48 3.08 -2.03
CA GLY A 103 -11.18 2.42 -2.13
C GLY A 103 -11.34 0.91 -2.32
N SER A 104 -12.23 0.52 -3.22
CA SER A 104 -12.37 -0.88 -3.59
C SER A 104 -11.13 -1.39 -4.33
N LEU A 105 -10.98 -2.71 -4.43
CA LEU A 105 -9.95 -3.33 -5.24
C LEU A 105 -10.02 -2.87 -6.70
N ALA A 106 -11.22 -2.70 -7.26
CA ALA A 106 -11.41 -2.20 -8.62
C ALA A 106 -10.91 -0.75 -8.78
N ASP A 107 -11.19 0.13 -7.81
CA ASP A 107 -10.66 1.52 -7.82
C ASP A 107 -9.14 1.52 -7.81
N ASN A 108 -8.55 0.65 -6.99
CA ASN A 108 -7.11 0.56 -6.82
C ASN A 108 -6.41 -0.06 -8.04
N LEU A 109 -7.01 -1.06 -8.69
CA LEU A 109 -6.55 -1.59 -9.97
C LEU A 109 -6.57 -0.52 -11.07
N ALA A 110 -7.65 0.27 -11.15
CA ALA A 110 -7.73 1.37 -12.11
C ALA A 110 -6.69 2.44 -11.83
N TYR A 111 -6.49 2.80 -10.55
CA TYR A 111 -5.49 3.79 -10.14
C TYR A 111 -4.06 3.34 -10.46
N THR A 112 -3.67 2.12 -10.09
CA THR A 112 -2.32 1.60 -10.35
C THR A 112 -2.07 1.40 -11.85
N ALA A 113 -3.08 0.98 -12.61
CA ALA A 113 -3.00 0.92 -14.06
C ALA A 113 -2.71 2.28 -14.67
N GLN A 114 -3.38 3.35 -14.22
CA GLN A 114 -3.10 4.74 -14.65
C GLN A 114 -1.67 5.20 -14.34
N LYS A 115 -0.99 4.57 -13.37
CA LYS A 115 0.44 4.78 -13.06
C LYS A 115 1.36 3.85 -13.85
N GLY A 116 0.82 3.08 -14.79
CA GLY A 116 1.57 2.17 -15.64
C GLY A 116 2.03 0.90 -14.94
N ALA A 117 1.54 0.58 -13.73
CA ALA A 117 2.00 -0.58 -12.96
C ALA A 117 1.94 -1.92 -13.73
N TYR A 118 1.08 -1.98 -14.76
CA TYR A 118 0.86 -3.17 -15.58
C TYR A 118 1.30 -2.99 -17.04
N ALA A 119 2.08 -1.94 -17.34
CA ALA A 119 2.52 -1.63 -18.71
C ALA A 119 3.42 -2.73 -19.30
N SER A 120 4.13 -3.47 -18.46
CA SER A 120 4.97 -4.61 -18.86
C SER A 120 4.20 -5.91 -19.07
N LEU A 121 2.92 -5.97 -18.69
CA LEU A 121 2.11 -7.16 -18.91
C LEU A 121 1.72 -7.30 -20.39
N PRO A 122 1.49 -8.54 -20.89
CA PRO A 122 0.95 -8.75 -22.23
C PRO A 122 -0.36 -7.97 -22.45
N GLY A 123 -0.40 -7.16 -23.51
CA GLY A 123 -1.52 -6.26 -23.79
C GLY A 123 -1.70 -5.12 -22.77
N GLY A 124 -0.67 -4.81 -21.98
CA GLY A 124 -0.62 -3.81 -20.93
C GLY A 124 -1.07 -2.42 -21.35
N ALA A 125 -2.37 -2.12 -21.21
CA ALA A 125 -2.86 -0.75 -21.38
C ALA A 125 -2.48 0.11 -20.16
N ALA A 126 -1.93 1.31 -20.40
CA ALA A 126 -1.66 2.31 -19.37
C ALA A 126 -2.93 2.85 -18.67
N ARG A 127 -4.13 2.47 -19.15
CA ARG A 127 -5.42 2.80 -18.54
C ARG A 127 -6.40 1.66 -18.79
N LEU A 128 -7.18 1.32 -17.77
CA LEU A 128 -8.31 0.40 -17.91
C LEU A 128 -9.56 1.20 -18.32
N PRO A 129 -10.41 0.69 -19.23
CA PRO A 129 -11.75 1.25 -19.44
C PRO A 129 -12.59 1.08 -18.17
N THR A 130 -13.10 2.18 -17.61
CA THR A 130 -13.85 2.17 -16.33
C THR A 130 -15.25 2.75 -16.44
N THR A 131 -16.12 2.44 -15.49
CA THR A 131 -17.48 2.98 -15.37
C THR A 131 -17.87 3.12 -13.90
N GLU A 132 -18.61 4.17 -13.54
CA GLU A 132 -19.14 4.37 -12.17
C GLU A 132 -20.54 3.76 -11.98
N THR A 133 -21.15 3.30 -13.07
CA THR A 133 -22.44 2.59 -13.07
C THR A 133 -22.27 1.20 -13.65
N VAL A 134 -23.02 0.23 -13.12
CA VAL A 134 -23.07 -1.12 -13.71
C VAL A 134 -23.83 -1.02 -15.04
N THR A 135 -23.12 -1.26 -16.14
CA THR A 135 -23.66 -1.28 -17.50
C THR A 135 -23.65 -2.71 -18.06
N PRO A 136 -24.38 -2.98 -19.17
CA PRO A 136 -24.25 -4.25 -19.87
C PRO A 136 -22.79 -4.62 -20.17
N GLY A 137 -22.38 -5.84 -19.79
CA GLY A 137 -21.01 -6.32 -19.97
C GLY A 137 -19.96 -5.68 -19.04
N ALA A 138 -20.38 -4.94 -18.00
CA ALA A 138 -19.45 -4.45 -16.99
C ALA A 138 -18.72 -5.61 -16.29
N VAL A 139 -17.46 -5.38 -15.96
CA VAL A 139 -16.64 -6.30 -15.16
C VAL A 139 -16.66 -5.81 -13.72
N VAL A 140 -17.14 -6.65 -12.81
CA VAL A 140 -17.31 -6.35 -11.39
C VAL A 140 -16.39 -7.26 -10.59
N VAL A 141 -15.42 -6.66 -9.89
CA VAL A 141 -14.54 -7.39 -8.98
C VAL A 141 -15.20 -7.40 -7.60
N LEU A 142 -15.44 -8.60 -7.05
CA LEU A 142 -15.99 -8.76 -5.72
C LEU A 142 -14.90 -8.54 -4.68
N ASP A 143 -15.15 -7.59 -3.79
CA ASP A 143 -14.37 -7.29 -2.59
C ASP A 143 -15.32 -6.85 -1.47
N ALA A 144 -14.80 -6.50 -0.30
CA ALA A 144 -15.61 -6.05 0.83
C ALA A 144 -16.57 -4.90 0.48
N VAL A 145 -16.20 -3.98 -0.42
CA VAL A 145 -17.06 -2.84 -0.80
C VAL A 145 -18.24 -3.29 -1.65
N VAL A 146 -17.99 -4.09 -2.68
CA VAL A 146 -19.06 -4.60 -3.54
C VAL A 146 -19.99 -5.54 -2.77
N LEU A 147 -19.44 -6.40 -1.91
CA LEU A 147 -20.24 -7.28 -1.05
C LEU A 147 -21.10 -6.48 -0.07
N HIS A 148 -20.55 -5.43 0.56
CA HIS A 148 -21.33 -4.54 1.42
C HIS A 148 -22.46 -3.84 0.64
N LYS A 149 -22.19 -3.34 -0.57
CA LYS A 149 -23.20 -2.71 -1.43
C LYS A 149 -24.30 -3.70 -1.80
N LEU A 150 -23.95 -4.94 -2.15
CA LEU A 150 -24.90 -6.00 -2.44
C LEU A 150 -25.84 -6.30 -1.27
N GLN A 151 -25.33 -6.29 -0.04
CA GLN A 151 -26.11 -6.56 1.17
C GLN A 151 -27.04 -5.39 1.56
N ARG A 152 -26.65 -4.15 1.27
CA ARG A 152 -27.35 -2.93 1.72
C ARG A 152 -28.27 -2.32 0.68
N ASP A 153 -28.03 -2.57 -0.61
CA ASP A 153 -28.76 -1.98 -1.72
C ASP A 153 -29.37 -3.07 -2.62
N PRO A 154 -30.65 -3.46 -2.38
CA PRO A 154 -31.35 -4.42 -3.23
C PRO A 154 -31.45 -3.98 -4.70
N ALA A 155 -31.48 -2.67 -4.97
CA ALA A 155 -31.53 -2.16 -6.34
C ALA A 155 -30.20 -2.39 -7.07
N PHE A 156 -29.07 -2.31 -6.35
CA PHE A 156 -27.77 -2.71 -6.89
C PHE A 156 -27.73 -4.20 -7.24
N ALA A 157 -28.23 -5.08 -6.36
CA ALA A 157 -28.33 -6.53 -6.64
C ALA A 157 -29.20 -6.82 -7.88
N GLN A 158 -30.31 -6.10 -8.04
CA GLN A 158 -31.15 -6.17 -9.24
C GLN A 158 -30.38 -5.69 -10.49
N THR A 159 -29.66 -4.58 -10.38
CA THR A 159 -28.89 -4.00 -11.50
C THR A 159 -27.80 -4.96 -11.99
N LEU A 160 -27.11 -5.66 -11.10
CA LEU A 160 -26.11 -6.68 -11.46
C LEU A 160 -26.74 -7.82 -12.28
N ARG A 161 -27.94 -8.27 -11.90
CA ARG A 161 -28.68 -9.32 -12.62
C ARG A 161 -29.11 -8.85 -14.01
N ASP A 162 -29.71 -7.68 -14.10
CA ASP A 162 -30.27 -7.16 -15.36
C ASP A 162 -29.19 -6.81 -16.38
N SER A 163 -28.01 -6.37 -15.90
CA SER A 163 -26.91 -5.94 -16.75
C SER A 163 -26.08 -7.08 -17.34
N ARG A 164 -26.31 -8.34 -16.98
CA ARG A 164 -25.47 -9.47 -17.43
C ARG A 164 -23.97 -9.18 -17.25
N CYS A 165 -23.61 -8.60 -16.12
CA CYS A 165 -22.21 -8.27 -15.81
C CYS A 165 -21.38 -9.54 -15.61
N VAL A 166 -20.06 -9.42 -15.74
CA VAL A 166 -19.14 -10.50 -15.37
C VAL A 166 -18.65 -10.27 -13.95
N LEU A 167 -18.92 -11.22 -13.06
CA LEU A 167 -18.40 -11.21 -11.69
C LEU A 167 -17.07 -11.94 -11.61
N LEU A 168 -16.06 -11.27 -11.07
CA LEU A 168 -14.76 -11.85 -10.75
C LEU A 168 -14.53 -11.81 -9.25
N GLU A 169 -14.02 -12.89 -8.68
CA GLU A 169 -13.50 -12.91 -7.31
C GLU A 169 -12.01 -13.25 -7.35
N ALA A 170 -11.17 -12.44 -6.70
CA ALA A 170 -9.81 -12.85 -6.38
C ALA A 170 -9.87 -13.79 -5.17
N ARG A 171 -9.56 -15.08 -5.38
CA ARG A 171 -9.68 -16.11 -4.35
C ARG A 171 -8.90 -15.71 -3.11
N GLY A 172 -9.56 -15.70 -1.96
CA GLY A 172 -8.92 -15.39 -0.69
C GLY A 172 -8.58 -13.90 -0.48
N MET A 173 -8.92 -13.00 -1.40
CA MET A 173 -8.67 -11.57 -1.20
C MET A 173 -9.44 -11.01 0.00
N THR A 174 -10.71 -11.40 0.17
CA THR A 174 -11.58 -10.93 1.26
C THR A 174 -11.37 -11.74 2.55
N SER A 175 -11.27 -13.07 2.43
CA SER A 175 -11.31 -14.02 3.55
C SER A 175 -9.92 -14.53 3.98
N GLY A 176 -8.94 -14.48 3.09
CA GLY A 176 -7.60 -15.04 3.27
C GLY A 176 -6.57 -14.02 3.77
N ILE A 177 -5.38 -14.13 3.20
CA ILE A 177 -4.20 -13.32 3.52
C ILE A 177 -3.88 -12.46 2.30
N ASN A 178 -4.17 -11.17 2.39
CA ASN A 178 -3.90 -10.19 1.36
C ASN A 178 -2.75 -9.25 1.76
N LEU A 179 -2.34 -8.39 0.83
CA LEU A 179 -1.19 -7.52 0.99
C LEU A 179 -1.28 -6.52 2.16
N PHE A 180 -2.48 -6.22 2.66
CA PHE A 180 -2.67 -5.24 3.74
C PHE A 180 -3.20 -5.85 5.04
N ASN A 181 -3.58 -7.13 5.06
CA ASN A 181 -4.10 -7.80 6.25
C ASN A 181 -3.09 -8.76 6.91
N SER A 182 -1.81 -8.62 6.53
CA SER A 182 -0.69 -9.51 6.86
C SER A 182 0.48 -8.77 7.53
N ALA A 183 0.14 -7.79 8.38
CA ALA A 183 1.07 -6.85 9.04
C ALA A 183 2.23 -7.50 9.81
N SER A 184 2.05 -8.73 10.32
CA SER A 184 3.07 -9.47 11.07
C SER A 184 2.97 -11.00 10.87
N PRO A 185 4.02 -11.78 11.20
CA PRO A 185 3.97 -13.24 11.21
C PRO A 185 2.85 -13.81 12.10
N GLU A 186 2.58 -13.18 13.25
CA GLU A 186 1.54 -13.61 14.18
C GLU A 186 0.14 -13.45 13.56
N VAL A 187 -0.10 -12.36 12.84
CA VAL A 187 -1.36 -12.15 12.11
C VAL A 187 -1.54 -13.20 11.02
N ILE A 188 -0.48 -13.51 10.28
CA ILE A 188 -0.49 -14.54 9.23
C ILE A 188 -0.77 -15.92 9.84
N ALA A 189 -0.14 -16.26 10.96
CA ALA A 189 -0.37 -17.51 11.67
C ALA A 189 -1.84 -17.64 12.12
N ARG A 190 -2.39 -16.60 12.74
CA ARG A 190 -3.80 -16.54 13.17
C ARG A 190 -4.76 -16.74 12.00
N ARG A 191 -4.56 -16.05 10.88
CA ARG A 191 -5.39 -16.18 9.68
C ARG A 191 -5.28 -17.59 9.08
N THR A 192 -4.07 -18.14 9.02
CA THR A 192 -3.84 -19.52 8.56
C THR A 192 -4.61 -20.52 9.41
N THR A 193 -4.57 -20.39 10.74
CA THR A 193 -5.34 -21.23 11.67
C THR A 193 -6.84 -21.15 11.40
N ALA A 194 -7.39 -19.93 11.28
CA ALA A 194 -8.81 -19.74 11.02
C ALA A 194 -9.26 -20.39 9.70
N ILE A 195 -8.45 -20.28 8.64
CA ILE A 195 -8.72 -20.94 7.36
C ILE A 195 -8.65 -22.47 7.50
N MET A 196 -7.66 -23.00 8.21
CA MET A 196 -7.55 -24.45 8.42
C MET A 196 -8.74 -25.02 9.18
N GLU A 197 -9.18 -24.35 10.25
CA GLU A 197 -10.33 -24.76 11.05
C GLU A 197 -11.60 -24.75 10.20
N ARG A 198 -11.80 -23.68 9.42
CA ARG A 198 -12.97 -23.56 8.56
C ARG A 198 -12.95 -24.59 7.42
N ALA A 199 -11.79 -24.81 6.82
CA ALA A 199 -11.59 -25.80 5.76
C ALA A 199 -11.91 -27.21 6.22
N ARG A 200 -11.47 -27.60 7.43
CA ARG A 200 -11.83 -28.92 8.02
C ARG A 200 -13.33 -29.07 8.23
N ALA A 201 -13.99 -28.04 8.74
CA ALA A 201 -15.44 -28.06 8.94
C ALA A 201 -16.19 -28.22 7.61
N LEU A 202 -15.81 -27.46 6.59
CA LEU A 202 -16.41 -27.52 5.25
C LEU A 202 -16.12 -28.84 4.54
N ALA A 203 -14.89 -29.36 4.63
CA ALA A 203 -14.52 -30.65 4.09
C ALA A 203 -15.37 -31.79 4.68
N ALA A 204 -15.61 -31.75 6.00
CA ALA A 204 -16.48 -32.71 6.68
C ALA A 204 -17.96 -32.55 6.28
N GLU A 205 -18.48 -31.32 6.26
CA GLU A 205 -19.86 -31.01 5.87
C GLU A 205 -20.17 -31.47 4.43
N ARG A 206 -19.23 -31.22 3.51
CA ARG A 206 -19.40 -31.47 2.07
C ARG A 206 -18.83 -32.82 1.61
N LYS A 207 -18.23 -33.59 2.53
CA LYS A 207 -17.55 -34.86 2.24
C LYS A 207 -16.51 -34.71 1.13
N THR A 208 -15.69 -33.67 1.22
CA THR A 208 -14.61 -33.37 0.27
C THR A 208 -13.22 -33.42 0.92
N SER A 209 -12.17 -33.26 0.11
CA SER A 209 -10.79 -33.16 0.55
C SER A 209 -10.54 -31.89 1.38
N PHE A 210 -9.46 -31.88 2.16
CA PHE A 210 -9.05 -30.68 2.90
C PHE A 210 -8.68 -29.53 1.95
N GLU A 211 -8.06 -29.82 0.80
CA GLU A 211 -7.70 -28.81 -0.20
C GLU A 211 -8.95 -28.12 -0.75
N GLU A 212 -9.95 -28.88 -1.18
CA GLU A 212 -11.25 -28.33 -1.60
C GLU A 212 -11.94 -27.59 -0.44
N GLY A 213 -11.78 -28.06 0.79
CA GLY A 213 -12.23 -27.34 1.99
C GLY A 213 -11.58 -25.96 2.14
N VAL A 214 -10.28 -25.81 1.79
CA VAL A 214 -9.57 -24.52 1.82
C VAL A 214 -10.14 -23.58 0.75
N ASP A 215 -10.34 -24.06 -0.47
CA ASP A 215 -10.95 -23.28 -1.55
C ASP A 215 -12.36 -22.79 -1.15
N LEU A 216 -13.18 -23.68 -0.58
CA LEU A 216 -14.51 -23.35 -0.08
C LEU A 216 -14.46 -22.32 1.05
N ALA A 217 -13.47 -22.41 1.96
CA ALA A 217 -13.30 -21.44 3.04
C ALA A 217 -12.92 -20.05 2.50
N LEU A 218 -12.07 -20.01 1.46
CA LEU A 218 -11.63 -18.75 0.85
C LEU A 218 -12.73 -18.06 0.02
N GLU A 219 -13.66 -18.81 -0.55
CA GLU A 219 -14.76 -18.27 -1.36
C GLU A 219 -16.05 -18.04 -0.55
N GLN A 220 -16.07 -18.45 0.72
CA GLN A 220 -17.29 -18.57 1.50
C GLN A 220 -18.05 -17.25 1.62
N GLU A 221 -17.35 -16.15 1.92
CA GLU A 221 -17.98 -14.86 2.18
C GLU A 221 -18.69 -14.32 0.94
N SER A 222 -17.99 -14.29 -0.20
CA SER A 222 -18.53 -13.85 -1.48
C SER A 222 -19.71 -14.73 -1.92
N ARG A 223 -19.56 -16.06 -1.81
CA ARG A 223 -20.63 -17.01 -2.17
C ARG A 223 -21.84 -16.88 -1.26
N ALA A 224 -21.65 -16.71 0.05
CA ALA A 224 -22.76 -16.52 0.98
C ALA A 224 -23.52 -15.22 0.71
N ALA A 225 -22.81 -14.11 0.47
CA ALA A 225 -23.43 -12.84 0.14
C ALA A 225 -24.22 -12.91 -1.18
N LEU A 226 -23.64 -13.51 -2.23
CA LEU A 226 -24.34 -13.72 -3.49
C LEU A 226 -25.55 -14.66 -3.31
N GLN A 227 -25.41 -15.77 -2.60
CA GLN A 227 -26.52 -16.70 -2.39
C GLN A 227 -27.70 -16.04 -1.65
N ALA A 228 -27.42 -15.14 -0.71
CA ALA A 228 -28.43 -14.42 0.06
C ALA A 228 -29.15 -13.32 -0.75
N HIS A 229 -28.42 -12.59 -1.60
CA HIS A 229 -28.93 -11.36 -2.22
C HIS A 229 -29.07 -11.41 -3.74
N ALA A 230 -28.36 -12.32 -4.41
CA ALA A 230 -28.37 -12.52 -5.86
C ALA A 230 -27.98 -13.96 -6.24
N PRO A 231 -28.78 -14.99 -5.88
CA PRO A 231 -28.41 -16.40 -5.98
C PRO A 231 -28.08 -16.86 -7.41
N GLU A 232 -28.73 -16.25 -8.40
CA GLU A 232 -28.46 -16.49 -9.83
C GLU A 232 -27.02 -16.11 -10.23
N LEU A 233 -26.45 -15.09 -9.58
CA LEU A 233 -25.10 -14.62 -9.83
C LEU A 233 -24.03 -15.49 -9.16
N ALA A 234 -24.38 -16.20 -8.08
CA ALA A 234 -23.45 -17.11 -7.38
C ALA A 234 -22.92 -18.23 -8.30
N GLN A 235 -23.73 -18.65 -9.29
CA GLN A 235 -23.35 -19.65 -10.29
C GLN A 235 -22.50 -19.09 -11.44
N GLN A 236 -22.50 -17.77 -11.61
CA GLN A 236 -21.79 -17.07 -12.69
C GLN A 236 -20.45 -16.48 -12.24
N LEU A 237 -20.15 -16.60 -10.94
CA LEU A 237 -18.92 -16.09 -10.36
C LEU A 237 -17.70 -16.81 -10.95
N ARG A 238 -16.78 -16.04 -11.50
CA ARG A 238 -15.49 -16.55 -11.97
C ARG A 238 -14.44 -16.27 -10.92
N VAL A 239 -13.85 -17.34 -10.41
CA VAL A 239 -12.77 -17.25 -9.43
C VAL A 239 -11.44 -17.09 -10.17
N VAL A 240 -10.67 -16.10 -9.75
CA VAL A 240 -9.32 -15.83 -10.24
C VAL A 240 -8.35 -16.29 -9.16
N ASP A 241 -7.59 -17.31 -9.49
CA ASP A 241 -6.53 -17.89 -8.67
C ASP A 241 -5.17 -17.37 -9.21
N ALA A 242 -4.37 -16.76 -8.33
CA ALA A 242 -3.09 -16.18 -8.75
C ALA A 242 -1.97 -17.23 -8.82
N ALA A 243 -2.16 -18.40 -8.21
CA ALA A 243 -1.21 -19.50 -8.20
C ALA A 243 -1.95 -20.85 -8.20
N THR A 244 -2.46 -21.26 -9.37
CA THR A 244 -3.28 -22.49 -9.53
C THR A 244 -2.67 -23.75 -8.91
N HIS A 245 -1.33 -23.83 -8.88
CA HIS A 245 -0.56 -24.82 -8.14
C HIS A 245 0.53 -24.14 -7.32
N PRO A 246 0.24 -23.73 -6.06
CA PRO A 246 1.19 -22.96 -5.30
C PRO A 246 2.36 -23.85 -4.87
N ALA A 247 3.58 -23.38 -5.10
CA ALA A 247 4.77 -24.08 -4.66
C ALA A 247 4.87 -24.00 -3.12
N LEU A 248 5.11 -25.15 -2.49
CA LEU A 248 4.96 -25.29 -1.04
C LEU A 248 6.26 -25.11 -0.25
N SER A 249 7.39 -24.80 -0.88
CA SER A 249 8.64 -24.61 -0.14
C SER A 249 8.59 -23.34 0.72
N ASN A 250 9.39 -23.29 1.80
CA ASN A 250 9.47 -22.07 2.62
C ASN A 250 9.93 -20.85 1.82
N ALA A 251 10.79 -21.06 0.82
CA ALA A 251 11.27 -19.99 -0.06
C ALA A 251 10.18 -19.48 -1.01
N ASP A 252 9.35 -20.38 -1.53
CA ASP A 252 8.24 -20.02 -2.40
C ASP A 252 7.15 -19.27 -1.64
N LEU A 253 6.79 -19.74 -0.44
CA LEU A 253 5.83 -19.06 0.42
C LEU A 253 6.32 -17.69 0.87
N ALA A 254 7.61 -17.58 1.21
CA ALA A 254 8.23 -16.29 1.52
C ALA A 254 8.14 -15.34 0.32
N ARG A 255 8.46 -15.80 -0.90
CA ARG A 255 8.33 -15.00 -2.12
C ARG A 255 6.88 -14.58 -2.36
N GLN A 256 5.93 -15.50 -2.22
CA GLN A 256 4.50 -15.23 -2.39
C GLN A 256 3.98 -14.19 -1.40
N LEU A 257 4.44 -14.21 -0.14
CA LEU A 257 4.06 -13.22 0.88
C LEU A 257 4.71 -11.84 0.66
N ASN A 258 5.79 -11.74 -0.09
CA ASN A 258 6.58 -10.50 -0.20
C ASN A 258 6.51 -9.86 -1.59
N GLY A 259 6.28 -10.63 -2.65
CA GLY A 259 6.53 -10.21 -4.03
C GLY A 259 8.02 -10.14 -4.36
N ASP A 260 8.34 -9.40 -5.41
CA ASP A 260 9.72 -9.26 -5.94
C ASP A 260 10.38 -7.92 -5.55
N ALA A 261 9.75 -7.15 -4.66
CA ALA A 261 10.27 -5.88 -4.18
C ALA A 261 11.58 -6.09 -3.39
N GLY A 262 12.60 -5.32 -3.75
CA GLY A 262 13.92 -5.39 -3.14
C GLY A 262 15.02 -5.08 -4.15
N MET A 263 16.19 -4.76 -3.60
CA MET A 263 17.40 -4.46 -4.36
C MET A 263 18.57 -5.33 -3.85
N THR A 264 19.53 -5.61 -4.71
CA THR A 264 20.81 -6.27 -4.40
C THR A 264 21.96 -5.26 -4.39
N ALA A 265 23.07 -5.61 -3.75
CA ALA A 265 24.26 -4.75 -3.74
C ALA A 265 24.81 -4.47 -5.15
N GLN A 266 24.71 -5.45 -6.06
CA GLN A 266 25.12 -5.32 -7.46
C GLN A 266 24.19 -4.39 -8.24
N GLU A 267 22.87 -4.46 -8.00
CA GLU A 267 21.93 -3.50 -8.60
C GLU A 267 22.21 -2.08 -8.11
N LEU A 268 22.52 -1.89 -6.82
CA LEU A 268 22.94 -0.57 -6.31
C LEU A 268 24.26 -0.11 -6.92
N GLU A 269 25.22 -1.00 -7.08
CA GLU A 269 26.50 -0.69 -7.75
C GLU A 269 26.26 -0.20 -9.18
N GLY A 270 25.45 -0.90 -9.97
CA GLY A 270 25.09 -0.49 -11.33
C GLY A 270 24.36 0.86 -11.39
N VAL A 271 23.55 1.19 -10.37
CA VAL A 271 22.94 2.52 -10.23
C VAL A 271 23.98 3.61 -9.96
N LEU A 272 25.00 3.31 -9.15
CA LEU A 272 26.01 4.29 -8.73
C LEU A 272 27.20 4.41 -9.69
N GLU A 273 27.48 3.40 -10.51
CA GLU A 273 28.60 3.35 -11.46
C GLU A 273 28.70 4.61 -12.34
N PRO A 274 27.61 5.16 -12.91
CA PRO A 274 27.71 6.33 -13.80
C PRO A 274 28.16 7.62 -13.09
N PHE A 275 28.12 7.66 -11.75
CA PHE A 275 28.47 8.85 -10.98
C PHE A 275 29.97 8.87 -10.61
N PRO A 276 30.60 10.05 -10.47
CA PRO A 276 31.98 10.15 -9.98
C PRO A 276 32.17 9.54 -8.59
N PRO A 277 33.35 8.98 -8.25
CA PRO A 277 33.59 8.31 -6.97
C PRO A 277 33.18 9.13 -5.73
N GLU A 278 33.42 10.44 -5.73
CA GLU A 278 33.05 11.35 -4.64
C GLU A 278 31.53 11.54 -4.49
N HIS A 279 30.75 11.37 -5.57
CA HIS A 279 29.29 11.37 -5.53
C HIS A 279 28.73 10.02 -5.07
N ARG A 280 29.42 8.90 -5.36
CA ARG A 280 28.99 7.56 -4.92
C ARG A 280 28.97 7.43 -3.40
N ALA A 281 29.98 7.97 -2.71
CA ALA A 281 30.01 7.99 -1.25
C ALA A 281 28.88 8.85 -0.66
N LEU A 282 28.63 10.03 -1.25
CA LEU A 282 27.50 10.89 -0.89
C LEU A 282 26.15 10.20 -1.11
N ALA A 283 26.00 9.48 -2.23
CA ALA A 283 24.77 8.75 -2.55
C ALA A 283 24.50 7.64 -1.53
N ARG A 284 25.52 6.86 -1.15
CA ARG A 284 25.38 5.83 -0.10
C ARG A 284 24.95 6.45 1.22
N GLU A 285 25.60 7.53 1.64
CA GLU A 285 25.28 8.21 2.90
C GLU A 285 23.85 8.79 2.87
N LEU A 286 23.46 9.43 1.76
CA LEU A 286 22.10 9.93 1.53
C LEU A 286 21.06 8.81 1.65
N LEU A 287 21.27 7.69 0.95
CA LEU A 287 20.34 6.56 0.95
C LEU A 287 20.26 5.90 2.33
N ALA A 288 21.39 5.72 3.01
CA ALA A 288 21.43 5.13 4.34
C ALA A 288 20.63 5.94 5.37
N GLN A 289 20.66 7.27 5.26
CA GLN A 289 20.01 8.16 6.24
C GLN A 289 18.60 8.61 5.86
N GLN A 290 18.23 8.63 4.57
CA GLN A 290 16.98 9.27 4.12
C GLN A 290 16.06 8.38 3.29
N ALA A 291 16.49 7.20 2.84
CA ALA A 291 15.60 6.32 2.08
C ALA A 291 14.46 5.80 2.96
N GLU A 292 13.21 6.08 2.57
CA GLU A 292 12.00 5.63 3.23
C GLU A 292 11.25 4.65 2.32
N ILE A 293 11.39 3.34 2.59
CA ILE A 293 10.84 2.28 1.75
C ILE A 293 9.63 1.64 2.41
N TYR A 294 8.46 1.77 1.79
CA TYR A 294 7.22 1.15 2.27
C TYR A 294 6.87 -0.07 1.41
N SER A 295 6.72 -1.22 2.08
CA SER A 295 6.01 -2.38 1.54
C SER A 295 4.53 -2.32 1.95
N PRO A 296 3.65 -3.15 1.35
CA PRO A 296 2.27 -3.28 1.81
C PRO A 296 2.17 -3.63 3.29
N ARG A 297 3.01 -4.57 3.75
CA ARG A 297 3.07 -5.01 5.14
C ARG A 297 3.47 -3.89 6.11
N ARG A 298 4.52 -3.12 5.76
CA ARG A 298 4.94 -1.98 6.57
C ARG A 298 3.84 -0.92 6.64
N LEU A 299 3.22 -0.60 5.50
CA LEU A 299 2.13 0.35 5.42
C LEU A 299 0.94 -0.08 6.29
N ALA A 300 0.53 -1.35 6.22
CA ALA A 300 -0.54 -1.91 7.04
C ALA A 300 -0.23 -1.81 8.54
N ALA A 301 0.98 -2.20 8.97
CA ALA A 301 1.37 -2.12 10.37
C ALA A 301 1.41 -0.67 10.90
N GLU A 302 1.90 0.28 10.10
CA GLU A 302 1.88 1.70 10.48
C GLU A 302 0.43 2.25 10.53
N LEU A 303 -0.46 1.81 9.63
CA LEU A 303 -1.88 2.18 9.66
C LEU A 303 -2.62 1.60 10.87
N GLU A 304 -2.33 0.37 11.29
CA GLU A 304 -2.88 -0.22 12.53
C GLU A 304 -2.47 0.61 13.76
N GLN A 305 -1.19 0.98 13.84
CA GLN A 305 -0.68 1.81 14.94
C GLN A 305 -1.32 3.20 14.93
N GLN A 306 -1.42 3.83 13.75
CA GLN A 306 -2.05 5.12 13.58
C GLN A 306 -3.53 5.05 13.96
N HIS A 307 -4.25 4.01 13.52
CA HIS A 307 -5.64 3.76 13.89
C HIS A 307 -5.82 3.68 15.40
N THR A 308 -5.01 2.87 16.09
CA THR A 308 -5.07 2.76 17.56
C THR A 308 -4.85 4.12 18.23
N THR A 309 -3.90 4.91 17.72
CA THR A 309 -3.63 6.26 18.23
C THR A 309 -4.84 7.18 18.04
N LEU A 310 -5.43 7.20 16.84
CA LEU A 310 -6.57 8.04 16.52
C LEU A 310 -7.83 7.64 17.31
N MET A 311 -8.09 6.33 17.46
CA MET A 311 -9.19 5.84 18.29
C MET A 311 -9.00 6.16 19.78
N ALA A 312 -7.77 6.16 20.28
CA ALA A 312 -7.47 6.57 21.66
C ALA A 312 -7.62 8.10 21.87
N GLN A 313 -7.44 8.90 20.82
CA GLN A 313 -7.62 10.35 20.85
C GLN A 313 -9.10 10.76 20.80
N ALA A 314 -9.94 10.03 20.07
CA ALA A 314 -11.36 10.39 19.87
C ALA A 314 -12.14 10.65 21.17
N PRO A 315 -12.01 9.85 22.26
CA PRO A 315 -12.65 10.13 23.54
C PRO A 315 -12.21 11.46 24.18
N GLY A 316 -10.94 11.85 24.03
CA GLY A 316 -10.45 13.15 24.48
C GLY A 316 -11.08 14.33 23.72
N MET A 317 -11.64 14.05 22.56
CA MET A 317 -12.44 14.98 21.76
C MET A 317 -13.95 14.81 22.01
N GLY A 318 -14.38 13.99 22.97
CA GLY A 318 -15.79 13.73 23.26
C GLY A 318 -16.51 12.92 22.16
N VAL A 319 -15.77 12.23 21.28
CA VAL A 319 -16.33 11.43 20.19
C VAL A 319 -16.11 9.94 20.51
N PRO A 320 -17.18 9.13 20.61
CA PRO A 320 -17.03 7.71 20.83
C PRO A 320 -16.62 6.98 19.52
N PRO A 321 -15.97 5.79 19.60
CA PRO A 321 -15.40 5.11 18.43
C PRO A 321 -16.40 4.85 17.28
N GLU A 322 -17.66 4.56 17.61
CA GLU A 322 -18.74 4.32 16.64
C GLU A 322 -19.21 5.57 15.90
N ARG A 323 -18.65 6.75 16.21
CA ARG A 323 -18.92 8.02 15.52
C ARG A 323 -17.70 8.56 14.77
N VAL A 324 -16.69 7.71 14.60
CA VAL A 324 -15.51 8.01 13.80
C VAL A 324 -15.71 7.46 12.39
N TYR A 325 -15.46 8.31 11.40
CA TYR A 325 -15.53 7.98 9.98
C TYR A 325 -14.25 8.36 9.27
N PHE A 326 -13.94 7.66 8.18
CA PHE A 326 -12.76 7.85 7.36
C PHE A 326 -13.17 8.45 6.03
N TYR A 327 -12.68 9.66 5.76
CA TYR A 327 -13.06 10.43 4.58
C TYR A 327 -12.09 10.17 3.44
N ILE A 328 -12.65 9.86 2.26
CA ILE A 328 -11.92 9.67 1.00
C ILE A 328 -12.26 10.88 0.13
N PRO A 329 -11.41 11.92 0.06
CA PRO A 329 -11.75 13.17 -0.60
C PRO A 329 -12.08 13.01 -2.08
N GLN A 330 -11.32 12.15 -2.76
CA GLN A 330 -11.43 11.96 -4.19
C GLN A 330 -11.15 10.52 -4.59
N THR A 331 -12.03 9.95 -5.42
CA THR A 331 -11.84 8.64 -6.06
C THR A 331 -10.75 8.70 -7.14
N GLY A 332 -10.10 7.57 -7.43
CA GLY A 332 -9.04 7.51 -8.45
C GLY A 332 -7.74 8.23 -8.07
N LYS A 333 -7.54 8.55 -6.79
CA LYS A 333 -6.27 9.01 -6.20
C LYS A 333 -5.76 8.01 -5.15
N SER A 334 -4.57 8.27 -4.60
CA SER A 334 -3.95 7.46 -3.54
C SER A 334 -4.82 7.29 -2.29
N TYR A 335 -5.78 8.20 -2.04
CA TYR A 335 -6.78 8.07 -0.98
C TYR A 335 -7.52 6.73 -1.00
N GLY A 336 -7.87 6.21 -2.18
CA GLY A 336 -8.55 4.90 -2.29
C GLY A 336 -7.64 3.73 -1.88
N MET A 337 -6.34 3.84 -2.14
CA MET A 337 -5.36 2.83 -1.76
C MET A 337 -5.15 2.84 -0.25
N LEU A 338 -5.08 4.02 0.35
CA LEU A 338 -4.98 4.18 1.81
C LEU A 338 -6.23 3.71 2.53
N ALA A 339 -7.42 4.00 1.99
CA ALA A 339 -8.67 3.51 2.55
C ALA A 339 -8.75 1.98 2.52
N MET A 340 -8.36 1.36 1.40
CA MET A 340 -8.25 -0.10 1.32
C MET A 340 -7.25 -0.64 2.33
N ALA A 341 -6.02 -0.12 2.34
CA ALA A 341 -4.98 -0.58 3.25
C ALA A 341 -5.40 -0.46 4.71
N HIS A 342 -6.01 0.65 5.10
CA HIS A 342 -6.52 0.86 6.44
C HIS A 342 -7.66 -0.11 6.77
N ARG A 343 -8.61 -0.33 5.87
CA ARG A 343 -9.72 -1.27 6.05
C ARG A 343 -9.21 -2.69 6.29
N GLU A 344 -8.34 -3.16 5.41
CA GLU A 344 -7.82 -4.53 5.45
C GLU A 344 -6.94 -4.77 6.70
N ALA A 345 -6.17 -3.78 7.12
CA ALA A 345 -5.31 -3.89 8.29
C ALA A 345 -6.11 -3.83 9.60
N THR A 346 -7.08 -2.93 9.71
CA THR A 346 -7.80 -2.67 10.98
C THR A 346 -9.10 -3.45 11.13
N GLY A 347 -9.65 -3.99 10.04
CA GLY A 347 -11.00 -4.55 10.03
C GLY A 347 -12.11 -3.50 10.16
N THR A 348 -11.80 -2.20 9.93
CA THR A 348 -12.80 -1.12 9.96
C THR A 348 -13.90 -1.38 8.92
N PRO A 349 -15.19 -1.41 9.30
CA PRO A 349 -16.28 -1.70 8.37
C PRO A 349 -16.41 -0.71 7.22
N VAL A 350 -16.90 -1.17 6.06
CA VAL A 350 -17.07 -0.35 4.83
C VAL A 350 -17.95 0.88 5.07
N GLU A 351 -19.00 0.76 5.90
CA GLU A 351 -19.91 1.86 6.20
C GLU A 351 -19.27 3.03 6.98
N ARG A 352 -18.03 2.85 7.48
CA ARG A 352 -17.25 3.92 8.13
C ARG A 352 -16.48 4.78 7.14
N TYR A 353 -16.46 4.43 5.86
CA TYR A 353 -15.82 5.23 4.82
C TYR A 353 -16.83 6.12 4.12
N ILE A 354 -16.44 7.37 3.84
CA ILE A 354 -17.28 8.37 3.17
C ILE A 354 -16.55 8.88 1.93
N ASN A 355 -17.19 8.77 0.76
CA ASN A 355 -16.63 9.14 -0.53
C ASN A 355 -17.02 10.56 -0.95
N GLY A 356 -16.09 11.48 -0.74
CA GLY A 356 -16.18 12.84 -1.22
C GLY A 356 -17.34 13.64 -0.62
N PRO A 357 -17.50 14.90 -1.07
CA PRO A 357 -18.44 15.83 -0.44
C PRO A 357 -19.91 15.44 -0.60
N ALA A 358 -20.26 14.76 -1.70
CA ALA A 358 -21.63 14.36 -1.99
C ALA A 358 -22.14 13.29 -1.01
N GLU A 359 -21.34 12.25 -0.74
CA GLU A 359 -21.71 11.25 0.27
C GLU A 359 -21.72 11.85 1.66
N LEU A 360 -20.73 12.69 2.00
CA LEU A 360 -20.69 13.37 3.31
C LEU A 360 -21.96 14.18 3.57
N LYS A 361 -22.42 14.94 2.57
CA LYS A 361 -23.67 15.70 2.66
C LYS A 361 -24.89 14.79 2.80
N ALA A 362 -24.93 13.67 2.08
CA ALA A 362 -26.04 12.71 2.14
C ALA A 362 -26.11 11.99 3.50
N ARG A 363 -24.96 11.71 4.13
CA ARG A 363 -24.89 11.12 5.47
C ARG A 363 -25.42 12.04 6.56
N ASN A 364 -25.38 13.35 6.33
CA ASN A 364 -25.88 14.39 7.24
C ASN A 364 -25.39 14.19 8.70
N LEU A 365 -24.07 13.96 8.83
CA LEU A 365 -23.45 13.74 10.13
C LEU A 365 -23.50 15.02 10.99
N ASP A 366 -23.92 14.87 12.24
CA ASP A 366 -23.94 15.99 13.20
C ASP A 366 -22.53 16.30 13.77
N LYS A 367 -22.47 17.32 14.63
CA LYS A 367 -21.24 17.84 15.27
C LYS A 367 -20.52 16.86 16.20
N ASP A 368 -21.17 15.78 16.62
CA ASP A 368 -20.60 14.82 17.57
C ASP A 368 -19.85 13.69 16.85
N ASN A 369 -19.68 13.81 15.52
CA ASN A 369 -18.89 12.88 14.72
C ASN A 369 -17.46 13.43 14.47
N LEU A 370 -16.55 12.50 14.21
CA LEU A 370 -15.17 12.78 13.83
C LEU A 370 -14.89 12.24 12.44
N LEU A 371 -14.36 13.09 11.55
CA LEU A 371 -13.79 12.67 10.28
C LEU A 371 -12.28 12.56 10.37
N ILE A 372 -11.74 11.44 9.91
CA ILE A 372 -10.31 11.25 9.71
C ILE A 372 -10.02 11.31 8.22
N VAL A 373 -9.13 12.22 7.83
CA VAL A 373 -8.65 12.35 6.44
C VAL A 373 -7.26 11.75 6.36
N PHE A 374 -7.14 10.59 5.73
CA PHE A 374 -5.85 9.96 5.45
C PHE A 374 -5.24 10.49 4.15
N ASP A 375 -3.92 10.49 4.08
CA ASP A 375 -3.16 10.66 2.84
C ASP A 375 -1.88 9.82 2.93
N ASP A 376 -1.27 9.53 1.79
CA ASP A 376 0.02 8.84 1.79
C ASP A 376 1.17 9.77 2.17
N VAL A 377 1.27 10.94 1.55
CA VAL A 377 2.35 11.90 1.78
C VAL A 377 1.83 13.34 1.73
N ALA A 378 1.90 14.02 2.86
CA ALA A 378 1.76 15.47 2.91
C ALA A 378 3.13 16.15 2.65
N GLY A 379 3.50 16.23 1.38
CA GLY A 379 4.74 16.86 0.93
C GLY A 379 4.75 18.38 1.14
N SER A 380 3.86 19.10 0.46
CA SER A 380 3.58 20.52 0.73
C SER A 380 2.36 20.70 1.65
N GLY A 381 1.46 19.73 1.64
CA GLY A 381 0.15 19.79 2.30
C GLY A 381 -0.98 20.40 1.47
N GLN A 382 -0.71 21.06 0.33
CA GLN A 382 -1.72 21.85 -0.37
C GLN A 382 -2.95 21.03 -0.81
N SER A 383 -2.75 19.92 -1.52
CA SER A 383 -3.87 19.05 -1.97
C SER A 383 -4.72 18.53 -0.82
N LEU A 384 -4.09 18.34 0.35
CA LEU A 384 -4.76 17.85 1.56
C LEU A 384 -5.49 18.99 2.30
N GLU A 385 -4.94 20.21 2.27
CA GLU A 385 -5.62 21.43 2.75
C GLU A 385 -6.87 21.66 1.91
N ASP A 386 -6.75 21.65 0.58
CA ASP A 386 -7.89 21.81 -0.34
C ASP A 386 -8.97 20.78 -0.05
N SER A 387 -8.58 19.52 0.15
CA SER A 387 -9.49 18.42 0.51
C SER A 387 -10.18 18.65 1.86
N THR A 388 -9.48 19.26 2.83
CA THR A 388 -10.01 19.57 4.16
C THR A 388 -10.97 20.76 4.10
N GLU A 389 -10.64 21.78 3.30
CA GLU A 389 -11.53 22.91 3.04
C GLU A 389 -12.80 22.47 2.33
N ASP A 390 -12.72 21.51 1.39
CA ASP A 390 -13.89 20.96 0.73
C ASP A 390 -14.85 20.26 1.71
N VAL A 391 -14.32 19.59 2.75
CA VAL A 391 -15.13 19.09 3.86
C VAL A 391 -15.82 20.24 4.60
N MET A 392 -15.11 21.32 4.90
CA MET A 392 -15.67 22.49 5.58
C MET A 392 -16.72 23.24 4.76
N ARG A 393 -16.63 23.19 3.42
CA ARG A 393 -17.63 23.77 2.51
C ARG A 393 -18.91 22.94 2.44
N THR A 394 -18.93 21.74 3.02
CA THR A 394 -20.16 20.97 3.23
C THR A 394 -20.91 21.46 4.49
N ASN A 395 -22.01 20.79 4.85
CA ASN A 395 -22.75 21.05 6.08
C ASN A 395 -22.19 20.29 7.29
N PHE A 396 -20.97 19.76 7.20
CA PHE A 396 -20.34 19.03 8.30
C PHE A 396 -19.81 20.01 9.36
N HIS A 397 -20.30 19.86 10.59
CA HIS A 397 -19.93 20.71 11.73
C HIS A 397 -19.24 19.93 12.85
N GLY A 398 -18.78 18.71 12.56
CA GLY A 398 -18.02 17.90 13.51
C GLY A 398 -16.53 18.17 13.42
N LYS A 399 -15.75 17.32 14.07
CA LYS A 399 -14.30 17.46 14.17
C LYS A 399 -13.60 16.77 13.01
N ILE A 400 -12.43 17.26 12.66
CA ILE A 400 -11.61 16.71 11.57
C ILE A 400 -10.19 16.46 12.10
N ILE A 401 -9.69 15.24 11.94
CA ILE A 401 -8.26 14.95 12.07
C ILE A 401 -7.68 14.69 10.68
N VAL A 402 -6.71 15.49 10.28
CA VAL A 402 -5.90 15.27 9.09
C VAL A 402 -4.66 14.48 9.48
N SER A 403 -4.49 13.29 8.91
CA SER A 403 -3.55 12.28 9.42
C SER A 403 -2.80 11.57 8.29
N PRO A 404 -1.91 12.27 7.55
CA PRO A 404 -1.11 11.62 6.51
C PRO A 404 -0.14 10.60 7.13
N MET A 405 0.23 9.55 6.37
CA MET A 405 1.25 8.59 6.81
C MET A 405 2.60 9.28 7.01
N VAL A 406 2.96 10.16 6.08
CA VAL A 406 4.23 10.86 6.09
C VAL A 406 3.99 12.36 5.83
N SER A 407 4.62 13.22 6.64
CA SER A 407 4.52 14.68 6.53
C SER A 407 5.89 15.34 6.53
N THR A 408 6.05 16.45 5.81
CA THR A 408 7.20 17.35 5.95
C THR A 408 6.94 18.42 7.02
N LYS A 409 7.96 19.19 7.40
CA LYS A 409 7.77 20.38 8.26
C LYS A 409 6.88 21.43 7.59
N GLN A 410 7.05 21.63 6.28
CA GLN A 410 6.23 22.56 5.51
C GLN A 410 4.73 22.25 5.64
N ALA A 411 4.33 21.00 5.42
CA ALA A 411 2.93 20.59 5.57
C ALA A 411 2.44 20.75 7.02
N LYS A 412 3.29 20.43 8.01
CA LYS A 412 2.94 20.64 9.42
C LYS A 412 2.69 22.10 9.75
N GLU A 413 3.50 23.03 9.23
CA GLU A 413 3.28 24.47 9.43
C GLU A 413 1.97 24.94 8.81
N LEU A 414 1.67 24.48 7.58
CA LEU A 414 0.41 24.76 6.90
C LEU A 414 -0.79 24.37 7.76
N PHE A 415 -0.83 23.11 8.21
CA PHE A 415 -1.93 22.61 9.02
C PHE A 415 -1.96 23.17 10.43
N THR A 416 -0.80 23.53 11.01
CA THR A 416 -0.77 24.26 12.30
C THR A 416 -1.47 25.61 12.17
N ASN A 417 -1.28 26.31 11.05
CA ASN A 417 -1.96 27.58 10.79
C ASN A 417 -3.45 27.37 10.48
N LEU A 418 -3.81 26.27 9.80
CA LEU A 418 -5.21 25.91 9.60
C LEU A 418 -5.92 25.61 10.93
N SER A 419 -5.32 24.81 11.81
CA SER A 419 -5.86 24.50 13.15
C SER A 419 -5.99 25.72 14.06
N LYS A 420 -5.17 26.77 13.86
CA LYS A 420 -5.34 28.04 14.58
C LYS A 420 -6.56 28.83 14.09
N ARG A 421 -6.90 28.72 12.80
CA ARG A 421 -8.06 29.37 12.19
C ARG A 421 -9.36 28.62 12.50
N ASN A 422 -9.28 27.31 12.67
CA ASN A 422 -10.41 26.45 13.00
C ASN A 422 -10.00 25.39 14.02
N THR A 423 -10.50 25.53 15.25
CA THR A 423 -10.16 24.65 16.39
C THR A 423 -10.70 23.24 16.28
N ASP A 424 -11.63 22.97 15.36
CA ASP A 424 -12.16 21.63 15.11
C ASP A 424 -11.28 20.82 14.14
N ILE A 425 -10.23 21.44 13.58
CA ILE A 425 -9.25 20.78 12.72
C ILE A 425 -7.99 20.47 13.51
N HIS A 426 -7.61 19.20 13.52
CA HIS A 426 -6.40 18.70 14.17
C HIS A 426 -5.46 18.10 13.13
N TYR A 427 -4.16 18.33 13.29
CA TYR A 427 -3.13 17.74 12.45
C TYR A 427 -2.31 16.73 13.22
N GLN A 428 -2.38 15.46 12.81
CA GLN A 428 -1.73 14.36 13.49
C GLN A 428 -1.10 13.43 12.45
N PRO A 429 0.03 13.79 11.83
CA PRO A 429 0.72 12.89 10.92
C PRO A 429 1.24 11.66 11.69
N ASN A 430 1.29 10.50 11.05
CA ASN A 430 1.88 9.31 11.66
C ASN A 430 3.39 9.48 11.84
N LYS A 431 4.07 9.98 10.81
CA LYS A 431 5.50 10.23 10.81
C LYS A 431 5.86 11.56 10.16
N MET A 432 6.88 12.22 10.70
CA MET A 432 7.56 13.33 10.04
C MET A 432 8.70 12.78 9.17
N SER A 433 8.69 13.04 7.87
CA SER A 433 9.80 12.73 6.97
C SER A 433 10.95 13.71 7.18
N MET A 434 12.16 13.22 6.92
CA MET A 434 13.35 14.04 6.80
C MET A 434 13.57 14.42 5.34
N ALA A 435 12.78 15.37 4.83
CA ALA A 435 13.06 15.98 3.53
C ALA A 435 14.52 16.48 3.49
N LEU A 436 15.20 16.38 2.34
CA LEU A 436 16.66 16.54 2.28
C LEU A 436 17.15 17.82 2.96
N LYS A 437 16.56 18.97 2.62
CA LYS A 437 16.94 20.27 3.19
C LYS A 437 16.63 20.40 4.69
N GLU A 438 15.70 19.60 5.18
CA GLU A 438 15.29 19.54 6.59
C GLU A 438 16.13 18.54 7.40
N SER A 439 16.91 17.69 6.72
CA SER A 439 17.71 16.63 7.33
C SER A 439 18.96 17.17 8.02
N VAL A 440 19.29 16.58 9.17
CA VAL A 440 20.54 16.87 9.90
C VAL A 440 21.76 16.56 9.03
N PHE A 441 21.69 15.51 8.21
CA PHE A 441 22.73 15.16 7.23
C PHE A 441 23.10 16.35 6.35
N HIS A 442 22.16 16.83 5.54
CA HIS A 442 22.43 17.89 4.57
C HIS A 442 22.84 19.20 5.25
N GLN A 443 22.17 19.56 6.35
CA GLN A 443 22.46 20.78 7.10
C GLN A 443 23.87 20.80 7.70
N SER A 444 24.44 19.63 7.97
CA SER A 444 25.78 19.48 8.57
C SER A 444 26.90 19.35 7.53
N LEU A 445 26.57 19.24 6.24
CA LEU A 445 27.57 19.20 5.16
C LEU A 445 28.16 20.59 4.93
N THR A 446 29.44 20.63 4.53
CA THR A 446 30.07 21.84 3.98
C THR A 446 29.39 22.26 2.68
N GLN A 447 29.43 23.55 2.33
CA GLN A 447 28.81 24.05 1.09
C GLN A 447 29.23 23.25 -0.16
N PRO A 448 30.52 22.93 -0.39
CA PRO A 448 30.92 22.13 -1.55
C PRO A 448 30.28 20.73 -1.59
N ASN A 449 30.06 20.11 -0.43
CA ASN A 449 29.39 18.81 -0.37
C ASN A 449 27.87 18.94 -0.52
N GLN A 450 27.27 20.02 -0.02
CA GLN A 450 25.86 20.32 -0.29
C GLN A 450 25.63 20.52 -1.79
N ASP A 451 26.52 21.24 -2.48
CA ASP A 451 26.44 21.47 -3.92
C ASP A 451 26.52 20.14 -4.69
N LYS A 452 27.45 19.26 -4.34
CA LYS A 452 27.54 17.90 -4.92
C LYS A 452 26.31 17.05 -4.66
N VAL A 453 25.72 17.11 -3.45
CA VAL A 453 24.45 16.41 -3.17
C VAL A 453 23.32 16.99 -4.02
N ASN A 454 23.27 18.31 -4.18
CA ASN A 454 22.28 18.97 -5.03
C ASN A 454 22.45 18.62 -6.52
N GLU A 455 23.69 18.47 -7.00
CA GLU A 455 24.00 17.92 -8.34
C GLU A 455 23.50 16.47 -8.45
N LEU A 456 23.86 15.62 -7.48
CA LEU A 456 23.48 14.20 -7.42
C LEU A 456 21.97 13.99 -7.47
N ILE A 457 21.18 14.69 -6.65
CA ILE A 457 19.73 14.45 -6.55
C ILE A 457 18.94 14.91 -7.79
N GLY A 458 19.48 15.85 -8.57
CA GLY A 458 18.81 16.43 -9.73
C GLY A 458 17.59 17.27 -9.36
N ASP A 459 16.48 17.09 -10.09
CA ASP A 459 15.21 17.75 -9.76
C ASP A 459 14.74 17.32 -8.36
N LYS A 460 14.29 18.28 -7.55
CA LYS A 460 13.92 18.07 -6.15
C LYS A 460 12.45 17.70 -5.97
N GLY A 461 11.73 17.44 -7.06
CA GLY A 461 10.31 17.17 -7.06
C GLY A 461 9.47 18.38 -6.66
N TYR A 462 8.17 18.14 -6.46
CA TYR A 462 7.23 19.17 -6.04
C TYR A 462 7.63 19.82 -4.71
N ALA A 463 7.47 21.15 -4.61
CA ALA A 463 7.90 21.99 -3.48
C ALA A 463 9.41 21.95 -3.14
N SER A 464 10.24 21.34 -3.98
CA SER A 464 11.69 21.21 -3.77
C SER A 464 12.09 20.48 -2.48
N ASN A 465 11.28 19.51 -2.04
CA ASN A 465 11.51 18.72 -0.82
C ASN A 465 12.62 17.69 -0.98
N ALA A 466 12.85 17.19 -2.20
CA ALA A 466 13.80 16.14 -2.52
C ALA A 466 13.62 14.91 -1.61
N LEU A 467 12.40 14.40 -1.53
CA LEU A 467 12.13 13.18 -0.77
C LEU A 467 12.85 11.99 -1.41
N SER A 468 13.11 10.98 -0.58
CA SER A 468 13.63 9.67 -0.99
C SER A 468 12.66 8.59 -0.49
N LEU A 469 11.41 8.66 -0.91
CA LEU A 469 10.33 7.82 -0.38
C LEU A 469 9.72 6.95 -1.48
N THR A 470 9.40 5.70 -1.19
CA THR A 470 8.61 4.87 -2.12
C THR A 470 7.50 4.15 -1.38
N LEU A 471 6.32 4.13 -1.99
CA LEU A 471 5.15 3.36 -1.58
C LEU A 471 5.03 2.16 -2.52
N PRO A 472 4.40 1.04 -2.12
CA PRO A 472 4.42 -0.17 -2.93
C PRO A 472 3.74 -0.03 -4.31
N TYR A 473 2.92 1.02 -4.49
CA TYR A 473 2.17 1.31 -5.71
C TYR A 473 2.67 2.53 -6.48
N MET A 474 3.54 3.38 -5.91
CA MET A 474 4.13 4.53 -6.62
C MET A 474 5.30 5.16 -5.87
N ALA A 475 6.11 5.93 -6.59
CA ALA A 475 7.00 6.94 -5.99
C ALA A 475 6.33 8.33 -6.12
N PRO A 476 6.18 9.11 -5.02
CA PRO A 476 5.53 10.41 -5.07
C PRO A 476 6.33 11.41 -5.91
N ASP A 477 5.65 12.45 -6.40
CA ASP A 477 6.23 13.53 -7.22
C ASP A 477 7.10 14.51 -6.42
N ASN A 478 7.04 14.47 -5.09
CA ASN A 478 7.97 15.16 -4.20
C ASN A 478 9.37 14.52 -4.14
N ASN A 479 9.56 13.34 -4.75
CA ASN A 479 10.86 12.68 -4.76
C ASN A 479 11.89 13.42 -5.61
N SER A 480 13.15 13.25 -5.23
CA SER A 480 14.27 13.59 -6.11
C SER A 480 14.26 12.74 -7.37
N SER A 481 14.77 13.29 -8.49
CA SER A 481 14.99 12.52 -9.72
C SER A 481 15.92 11.34 -9.48
N PHE A 482 16.98 11.49 -8.70
CA PHE A 482 17.90 10.38 -8.40
C PHE A 482 17.16 9.19 -7.78
N PHE A 483 16.47 9.44 -6.66
CA PHE A 483 15.79 8.36 -5.95
C PHE A 483 14.61 7.82 -6.76
N GLY A 484 13.75 8.69 -7.29
CA GLY A 484 12.56 8.29 -8.00
C GLY A 484 12.86 7.56 -9.31
N TRP A 485 13.90 7.94 -10.03
CA TRP A 485 14.21 7.34 -11.34
C TRP A 485 15.02 6.05 -11.23
N PHE A 486 16.01 6.00 -10.33
CA PHE A 486 16.95 4.87 -10.27
C PHE A 486 16.68 3.89 -9.12
N LEU A 487 16.15 4.34 -7.98
CA LEU A 487 16.04 3.50 -6.78
C LEU A 487 14.62 3.00 -6.56
N ALA A 488 13.64 3.91 -6.61
CA ALA A 488 12.24 3.58 -6.36
C ALA A 488 11.73 2.38 -7.17
N PRO A 489 12.04 2.21 -8.47
CA PRO A 489 11.51 1.09 -9.25
C PRO A 489 11.75 -0.28 -8.63
N PHE A 490 12.87 -0.52 -7.94
CA PHE A 490 13.16 -1.81 -7.29
C PHE A 490 12.18 -2.18 -6.17
N PHE A 491 11.40 -1.22 -5.67
CA PHE A 491 10.46 -1.38 -4.58
C PHE A 491 9.00 -1.16 -5.00
N LEU A 492 8.76 -0.93 -6.29
CA LEU A 492 7.43 -0.77 -6.86
C LEU A 492 6.94 -2.08 -7.47
N ALA A 493 5.61 -2.23 -7.50
CA ALA A 493 4.96 -3.32 -8.21
C ALA A 493 5.52 -3.47 -9.63
N ASN A 494 5.89 -4.70 -10.00
CA ASN A 494 6.43 -5.05 -11.33
C ASN A 494 7.71 -4.28 -11.72
N LYS A 495 8.47 -3.81 -10.72
CA LYS A 495 9.66 -2.96 -10.89
C LYS A 495 9.46 -1.77 -11.85
N ASN A 496 8.24 -1.22 -11.89
CA ASN A 496 7.83 -0.32 -12.95
C ASN A 496 8.31 1.13 -12.72
N GLN A 497 9.19 1.60 -13.59
CA GLN A 497 9.69 2.97 -13.57
C GLN A 497 8.60 4.02 -13.86
N LEU A 498 7.57 3.71 -14.65
CA LEU A 498 6.49 4.66 -14.99
C LEU A 498 5.61 5.01 -13.78
N ALA A 499 5.59 4.16 -12.75
CA ALA A 499 4.89 4.44 -11.50
C ALA A 499 5.66 5.43 -10.60
N SER A 500 6.87 5.81 -11.00
CA SER A 500 7.57 6.95 -10.43
C SER A 500 7.09 8.25 -11.05
N LYS A 501 6.56 9.15 -10.22
CA LYS A 501 6.17 10.51 -10.66
C LYS A 501 7.35 11.49 -10.66
N ALA A 502 8.55 11.04 -10.31
CA ALA A 502 9.74 11.88 -10.37
C ALA A 502 10.10 12.20 -11.82
N LYS A 503 10.66 13.39 -12.06
CA LYS A 503 11.13 13.74 -13.40
C LYS A 503 12.31 12.84 -13.81
N PRO A 504 12.44 12.50 -15.10
CA PRO A 504 13.61 11.79 -15.60
C PRO A 504 14.91 12.48 -15.18
N TYR A 505 15.91 11.69 -14.84
CA TYR A 505 17.20 12.21 -14.43
C TYR A 505 17.94 12.83 -15.62
N ASN A 506 18.43 14.07 -15.48
CA ASN A 506 19.18 14.74 -16.53
C ASN A 506 20.69 14.45 -16.41
N PHE A 507 21.23 13.69 -17.35
CA PHE A 507 22.66 13.33 -17.42
C PHE A 507 23.56 14.42 -18.00
N SER A 508 23.03 15.57 -18.46
CA SER A 508 23.82 16.57 -19.18
C SER A 508 25.03 17.08 -18.40
N TRP A 509 24.94 17.12 -17.06
CA TRP A 509 26.03 17.55 -16.20
C TRP A 509 27.15 16.50 -16.06
N LEU A 510 26.82 15.20 -16.13
CA LEU A 510 27.80 14.11 -16.12
C LEU A 510 28.66 14.16 -17.40
N ALA A 511 28.03 14.39 -18.55
CA ALA A 511 28.71 14.48 -19.84
C ALA A 511 29.69 15.68 -19.94
N GLN A 512 29.40 16.79 -19.25
CA GLN A 512 30.26 17.98 -19.25
C GLN A 512 31.57 17.81 -18.47
N ARG A 513 31.66 16.81 -17.58
CA ARG A 513 32.88 16.53 -16.80
C ARG A 513 33.71 15.35 -17.34
N SER A 514 33.21 14.65 -18.36
CA SER A 514 33.92 13.56 -19.05
C SER A 514 34.74 14.04 -20.27
N SER A 515 34.68 15.32 -20.61
CA SER A 515 35.55 15.91 -21.63
C SER A 515 36.83 16.45 -20.95
N PRO A 516 38.01 15.93 -21.32
CA PRO A 516 39.29 16.31 -20.68
C PRO A 516 39.66 17.78 -20.86
#